data_AF-A0A314KR60-F1
#
_entry.id   AF-A0A314KR60-F1
#
_cell.length_a   1.000
_cell.length_b   1.000
_cell.length_c   1.000
_cell.angle_alpha   90.00
_cell.angle_beta   90.00
_cell.angle_gamma   90.00
#
_symmetry.space_group_name_H-M   'P 1'
#
loop_
_entity.id
_entity.type
_entity.pdbx_description
1 polymer ?
#
loop_
_entity_poly.entity_id
_entity_poly.type
_entity_poly.pdbx_seq_one_letter_code
_entity_poly.pdbx_strand_id
1 'polypeptide(L)'
;MAFRLSHLSLALSLVALALAGVAIYRNTYEAMSKGFQTLSPELDLLESAASILTLNNNAEQNSDSKLTQPLSPLACIFSAVQGVVNSAIDRERRMGASLIRLHFHDCFVDGCDGGVLLDDIPGSFQGEKTSPPNNNSARGFEVIEQAKQRVKDTCPNTPVSCADILAIAARDSVVKLGGQGYNVALGRRDARAANFTGALTQLPAPFDNLNRAN
;
A
#
# COMPACT_ATOMS: atom_id res chain seq x y z
N MET A 1 10.63 16.66 -51.33
CA MET A 1 10.44 15.25 -50.90
C MET A 1 10.84 14.97 -49.45
N ALA A 2 11.58 15.83 -48.73
CA ALA A 2 12.02 15.57 -47.34
C ALA A 2 10.92 15.64 -46.26
N PHE A 3 9.83 16.39 -46.48
CA PHE A 3 8.78 16.59 -45.47
C PHE A 3 7.87 15.36 -45.22
N ARG A 4 7.77 14.43 -46.19
CA ARG A 4 6.93 13.23 -46.04
C ARG A 4 7.63 12.07 -45.33
N LEU A 5 8.97 12.07 -45.30
CA LEU A 5 9.77 11.03 -44.62
C LEU A 5 9.83 11.24 -43.10
N SER A 6 9.83 12.49 -42.62
CA SER A 6 9.87 12.80 -41.18
C SER A 6 8.59 12.41 -40.44
N HIS A 7 7.41 12.65 -41.04
CA HIS A 7 6.13 12.23 -40.46
C HIS A 7 5.97 10.71 -40.42
N LEU A 8 6.53 10.00 -41.40
CA LEU A 8 6.52 8.54 -41.43
C LEU A 8 7.37 7.97 -40.28
N SER A 9 8.56 8.55 -40.03
CA SER A 9 9.43 8.15 -38.92
C SER A 9 8.80 8.36 -37.54
N LEU A 10 8.09 9.49 -37.33
CA LEU A 10 7.44 9.79 -36.05
C LEU A 10 6.24 8.86 -35.80
N ALA A 11 5.45 8.59 -36.84
CA ALA A 11 4.31 7.66 -36.75
C ALA A 11 4.75 6.23 -36.43
N LEU A 12 5.83 5.74 -37.06
CA LEU A 12 6.42 4.44 -36.75
C LEU A 12 6.92 4.35 -35.30
N SER A 13 7.51 5.42 -34.75
CA SER A 13 7.97 5.45 -33.36
C SER A 13 6.83 5.41 -32.35
N LEU A 14 5.71 6.10 -32.61
CA LEU A 14 4.54 6.09 -31.74
C LEU A 14 3.81 4.73 -31.74
N VAL A 15 3.72 4.09 -32.91
CA VAL A 15 3.17 2.73 -33.01
C VAL A 15 4.06 1.74 -32.25
N ALA A 16 5.38 1.85 -32.34
CA ALA A 16 6.30 1.00 -31.58
C ALA A 16 6.14 1.15 -30.05
N LEU A 17 6.00 2.39 -29.55
CA LEU A 17 5.74 2.66 -28.13
C LEU A 17 4.39 2.10 -27.65
N ALA A 18 3.34 2.25 -28.47
CA ALA A 18 2.02 1.71 -28.15
C ALA A 18 2.02 0.17 -28.11
N LEU A 19 2.68 -0.48 -29.07
CA LEU A 19 2.81 -1.94 -29.11
C LEU A 19 3.65 -2.47 -27.93
N ALA A 20 4.73 -1.78 -27.56
CA ALA A 20 5.51 -2.12 -26.37
C ALA A 20 4.67 -1.99 -25.09
N GLY A 21 3.87 -0.93 -24.96
CA GLY A 21 2.95 -0.75 -23.83
C GLY A 21 1.89 -1.86 -23.73
N VAL A 22 1.28 -2.25 -24.85
CA VAL A 22 0.29 -3.34 -24.89
C VAL A 22 0.94 -4.68 -24.56
N ALA A 23 2.16 -4.95 -25.04
CA ALA A 23 2.89 -6.18 -24.73
C ALA A 23 3.25 -6.28 -23.24
N ILE A 24 3.72 -5.19 -22.63
CA ILE A 24 4.01 -5.12 -21.19
C ILE A 24 2.72 -5.32 -20.37
N TYR A 25 1.63 -4.68 -20.78
CA TYR A 25 0.32 -4.84 -20.13
C TYR A 25 -0.19 -6.27 -20.22
N ARG A 26 -0.11 -6.89 -21.40
CA ARG A 26 -0.56 -8.27 -21.62
C ARG A 26 0.30 -9.27 -20.85
N ASN A 27 1.62 -9.10 -20.84
CA ASN A 27 2.52 -9.99 -20.12
C ASN A 27 2.31 -9.92 -18.59
N THR A 28 2.09 -8.71 -18.05
CA THR A 28 1.78 -8.55 -16.62
C THR A 28 0.41 -9.12 -16.27
N TYR A 29 -0.61 -8.95 -17.13
CA TYR A 29 -1.92 -9.57 -16.94
C TYR A 29 -1.87 -11.10 -16.99
N GLU A 30 -1.18 -11.68 -17.98
CA GLU A 30 -1.05 -13.13 -18.13
C GLU A 30 -0.28 -13.75 -16.94
N ALA A 31 0.78 -13.08 -16.46
CA ALA A 31 1.51 -13.48 -15.25
C ALA A 31 0.61 -13.47 -13.99
N MET A 32 -0.25 -12.46 -13.83
CA MET A 32 -1.21 -12.39 -12.73
C MET A 32 -2.32 -13.45 -12.83
N SER A 33 -2.80 -13.74 -14.05
CA SER A 33 -3.86 -14.75 -14.27
C SER A 33 -3.39 -16.18 -13.94
N LYS A 34 -2.14 -16.51 -14.28
CA LYS A 34 -1.56 -17.83 -14.02
C LYS A 34 -1.30 -18.06 -12.54
N GLY A 35 -0.93 -17.01 -11.79
CA GLY A 35 -0.79 -17.08 -10.33
C GLY A 35 -2.10 -17.35 -9.60
N PHE A 36 -3.24 -16.97 -10.18
CA PHE A 36 -4.57 -17.25 -9.63
C PHE A 36 -5.01 -18.71 -9.83
N GLN A 37 -4.60 -19.35 -10.94
CA GLN A 37 -4.96 -20.75 -11.22
C GLN A 37 -4.18 -21.77 -10.36
N THR A 38 -3.00 -21.41 -9.87
CA THR A 38 -2.16 -22.29 -9.04
C THR A 38 -2.59 -22.40 -7.57
N LEU A 39 -3.59 -21.62 -7.12
CA LEU A 39 -4.16 -21.68 -5.76
C LEU A 39 -5.47 -22.49 -5.68
N SER A 40 -5.86 -23.14 -6.77
CA SER A 40 -7.11 -23.90 -6.89
C SER A 40 -7.25 -25.18 -6.05
N PRO A 41 -6.19 -25.93 -5.63
CA PRO A 41 -6.42 -27.18 -4.91
C PRO A 41 -6.71 -27.01 -3.41
N GLU A 42 -6.63 -25.80 -2.84
CA GLU A 42 -7.02 -25.51 -1.45
C GLU A 42 -8.48 -25.03 -1.30
N LEU A 43 -9.19 -24.77 -2.41
CA LEU A 43 -10.55 -24.24 -2.38
C LEU A 43 -11.63 -25.33 -2.26
N ASP A 44 -11.32 -26.60 -2.53
CA ASP A 44 -12.27 -27.72 -2.45
C ASP A 44 -12.54 -28.17 -1.00
N LEU A 45 -11.74 -27.75 -0.02
CA LEU A 45 -11.96 -28.02 1.41
C LEU A 45 -12.98 -27.05 2.06
N LEU A 46 -13.33 -25.96 1.38
CA LEU A 46 -14.23 -24.93 1.93
C LEU A 46 -15.71 -25.14 1.55
N GLU A 47 -16.03 -25.94 0.52
CA GLU A 47 -17.43 -26.21 0.16
C GLU A 47 -18.13 -27.17 1.14
N SER A 48 -17.40 -28.03 1.86
CA SER A 48 -18.02 -28.89 2.90
C SER A 48 -18.41 -28.11 4.17
N ALA A 49 -17.85 -26.91 4.39
CA ALA A 49 -18.17 -26.07 5.54
C ALA A 49 -19.48 -25.29 5.35
N ALA A 50 -19.92 -25.08 4.11
CA ALA A 50 -21.15 -24.33 3.79
C ALA A 50 -22.42 -25.08 4.20
N SER A 51 -22.41 -26.43 4.21
CA SER A 51 -23.54 -27.25 4.67
C SER A 51 -23.73 -27.24 6.19
N ILE A 52 -22.69 -26.91 6.97
CA ILE A 52 -22.80 -26.81 8.44
C ILE A 52 -23.49 -25.50 8.86
N LEU A 53 -23.42 -24.45 8.04
CA LEU A 53 -24.04 -23.16 8.30
C LEU A 53 -25.56 -23.13 8.08
N THR A 54 -26.16 -24.16 7.48
CA THR A 54 -27.59 -24.16 7.11
C THR A 54 -28.53 -24.61 8.24
N LEU A 55 -28.03 -25.02 9.42
CA LEU A 55 -28.89 -25.46 10.54
C LEU A 55 -29.33 -24.34 11.51
N ASN A 56 -28.89 -23.09 11.31
CA ASN A 56 -29.20 -21.99 12.24
C ASN A 56 -30.27 -21.00 11.73
N ASN A 57 -31.09 -21.37 10.75
CA ASN A 57 -32.17 -20.52 10.22
C ASN A 57 -33.49 -20.68 10.99
N ASN A 58 -33.49 -20.43 12.30
CA ASN A 58 -34.72 -20.29 13.11
C ASN A 58 -34.68 -19.05 14.02
N ALA A 59 -34.28 -17.90 13.47
CA ALA A 59 -34.47 -16.62 14.16
C ALA A 59 -34.74 -15.51 13.13
N GLU A 60 -35.96 -15.49 12.62
CA GLU A 60 -36.49 -14.35 11.86
C GLU A 60 -37.60 -13.71 12.68
N GLN A 61 -37.33 -12.55 13.29
CA GLN A 61 -38.35 -11.51 13.55
C GLN A 61 -37.69 -10.11 13.64
N ASN A 62 -37.97 -9.30 12.62
CA ASN A 62 -38.48 -7.92 12.69
C ASN A 62 -37.54 -6.72 12.36
N SER A 63 -37.80 -6.15 11.17
CA SER A 63 -37.84 -4.73 10.71
C SER A 63 -36.72 -3.71 11.04
N ASP A 64 -36.24 -3.06 9.97
CA ASP A 64 -35.77 -1.66 9.89
C ASP A 64 -34.83 -1.10 10.99
N SER A 65 -33.90 -1.93 11.45
CA SER A 65 -32.72 -1.48 12.21
C SER A 65 -31.46 -2.08 11.60
N LYS A 66 -30.92 -1.44 10.56
CA LYS A 66 -29.66 -1.84 9.91
C LYS A 66 -28.48 -1.41 10.78
N LEU A 67 -28.22 -2.19 11.83
CA LEU A 67 -26.97 -2.36 12.58
C LEU A 67 -26.09 -1.12 12.78
N THR A 68 -26.55 -0.15 13.58
CA THR A 68 -25.72 0.95 14.09
C THR A 68 -25.02 0.57 15.40
N GLN A 69 -24.38 -0.61 15.46
CA GLN A 69 -23.45 -0.86 16.57
C GLN A 69 -22.10 -0.21 16.23
N PRO A 70 -21.51 0.60 17.13
CA PRO A 70 -20.22 1.21 16.88
C PRO A 70 -19.16 0.12 16.68
N LEU A 71 -18.32 0.28 15.65
CA LEU A 71 -17.20 -0.63 15.39
C LEU A 71 -16.30 -0.70 16.62
N SER A 72 -15.63 -1.85 16.84
CA SER A 72 -14.55 -1.92 17.82
C SER A 72 -13.47 -0.90 17.46
N PRO A 73 -12.71 -0.35 18.44
CA PRO A 73 -11.67 0.63 18.16
C PRO A 73 -10.68 0.17 17.08
N LEU A 74 -10.31 -1.11 17.14
CA LEU A 74 -9.43 -1.74 16.15
C LEU A 74 -10.08 -1.80 14.76
N ALA A 75 -11.32 -2.31 14.67
CA ALA A 75 -12.04 -2.40 13.40
C ALA A 75 -12.28 -1.01 12.78
N CYS A 76 -12.50 0.01 13.62
CA CYS A 76 -12.63 1.40 13.19
C CYS A 76 -11.36 1.89 12.50
N ILE A 77 -10.17 1.72 13.13
CA ILE A 77 -8.89 2.14 12.54
C ILE A 77 -8.68 1.47 11.18
N PHE A 78 -8.80 0.14 11.12
CA PHE A 78 -8.58 -0.60 9.88
C PHE A 78 -9.53 -0.15 8.77
N SER A 79 -10.82 0.02 9.08
CA SER A 79 -11.81 0.49 8.11
C SER A 79 -11.52 1.91 7.61
N ALA A 80 -11.15 2.82 8.51
CA ALA A 80 -10.82 4.20 8.19
C ALA A 80 -9.60 4.32 7.27
N VAL A 81 -8.51 3.60 7.59
CA VAL A 81 -7.29 3.59 6.76
C VAL A 81 -7.58 2.94 5.40
N GLN A 82 -8.25 1.78 5.39
CA GLN A 82 -8.61 1.07 4.16
C GLN A 82 -9.41 1.95 3.20
N GLY A 83 -10.38 2.71 3.70
CA GLY A 83 -11.20 3.61 2.88
C GLY A 83 -10.36 4.68 2.16
N VAL A 84 -9.39 5.27 2.86
CA VAL A 84 -8.49 6.28 2.28
C VAL A 84 -7.53 5.64 1.27
N VAL A 85 -6.92 4.52 1.61
CA VAL A 85 -5.97 3.79 0.75
C VAL A 85 -6.65 3.31 -0.54
N ASN A 86 -7.82 2.70 -0.44
CA ASN A 86 -8.58 2.26 -1.60
C ASN A 86 -8.92 3.43 -2.52
N SER A 87 -9.39 4.54 -1.96
CA SER A 87 -9.70 5.75 -2.73
C SER A 87 -8.46 6.33 -3.43
N ALA A 88 -7.31 6.31 -2.76
CA ALA A 88 -6.06 6.79 -3.34
C ALA A 88 -5.57 5.88 -4.49
N ILE A 89 -5.69 4.56 -4.34
CA ILE A 89 -5.31 3.57 -5.37
C ILE A 89 -6.28 3.63 -6.56
N ASP A 90 -7.57 3.83 -6.32
CA ASP A 90 -8.56 3.97 -7.39
C ASP A 90 -8.31 5.23 -8.24
N ARG A 91 -7.79 6.31 -7.63
CA ARG A 91 -7.34 7.52 -8.34
C ARG A 91 -6.04 7.29 -9.09
N GLU A 92 -5.08 6.61 -8.47
CA GLU A 92 -3.79 6.29 -9.08
C GLU A 92 -3.30 4.92 -8.62
N ARG A 93 -3.37 3.93 -9.52
CA ARG A 93 -3.04 2.54 -9.19
C ARG A 93 -1.61 2.34 -8.64
N ARG A 94 -0.66 3.19 -9.05
CA ARG A 94 0.73 3.19 -8.58
C ARG A 94 0.86 3.56 -7.09
N MET A 95 -0.15 4.22 -6.51
CA MET A 95 -0.11 4.62 -5.11
C MET A 95 0.03 3.41 -4.18
N GLY A 96 -0.57 2.27 -4.50
CA GLY A 96 -0.46 1.08 -3.65
C GLY A 96 1.00 0.59 -3.54
N ALA A 97 1.71 0.50 -4.66
CA ALA A 97 3.15 0.19 -4.66
C ALA A 97 3.98 1.27 -3.93
N SER A 98 3.56 2.53 -4.00
CA SER A 98 4.24 3.64 -3.33
C SER A 98 4.13 3.54 -1.80
N LEU A 99 2.94 3.19 -1.28
CA LEU A 99 2.70 3.01 0.15
C LEU A 99 3.42 1.78 0.71
N ILE A 100 3.45 0.68 -0.04
CA ILE A 100 4.25 -0.51 0.31
C ILE A 100 5.73 -0.14 0.42
N ARG A 101 6.25 0.58 -0.59
CA ARG A 101 7.64 1.07 -0.55
C ARG A 101 7.88 2.00 0.63
N LEU A 102 6.96 2.92 0.92
CA LEU A 102 7.12 3.85 2.03
C LEU A 102 7.22 3.11 3.37
N HIS A 103 6.42 2.07 3.58
CA HIS A 103 6.52 1.22 4.78
C HIS A 103 7.84 0.42 4.84
N PHE A 104 8.31 -0.09 3.70
CA PHE A 104 9.64 -0.73 3.62
C PHE A 104 10.75 0.24 4.02
N HIS A 105 10.71 1.48 3.51
CA HIS A 105 11.70 2.51 3.82
C HIS A 105 11.68 2.94 5.28
N ASP A 106 10.49 2.99 5.90
CA ASP A 106 10.34 3.19 7.34
C ASP A 106 11.04 2.07 8.13
N CYS A 107 10.62 0.83 7.90
CA CYS A 107 11.11 -0.31 8.67
C CYS A 107 12.61 -0.61 8.54
N PHE A 108 13.25 -0.17 7.46
CA PHE A 108 14.68 -0.36 7.22
C PHE A 108 15.57 0.66 7.91
N VAL A 109 15.01 1.76 8.40
CA VAL A 109 15.77 2.85 9.04
C VAL A 109 15.34 2.93 10.50
N ASP A 110 16.15 2.42 11.41
CA ASP A 110 15.88 2.35 12.86
C ASP A 110 14.58 1.63 13.28
N GLY A 111 13.90 0.98 12.33
CA GLY A 111 12.69 0.18 12.55
C GLY A 111 11.41 0.91 12.12
N CYS A 112 10.27 0.23 12.23
CA CYS A 112 9.00 0.80 11.78
C CYS A 112 8.45 1.79 12.82
N ASP A 113 8.94 3.03 12.82
CA ASP A 113 8.60 4.05 13.81
C ASP A 113 8.04 5.34 13.20
N GLY A 114 7.82 5.40 11.89
CA GLY A 114 7.30 6.58 11.20
C GLY A 114 8.32 7.70 11.03
N GLY A 115 9.62 7.47 11.30
CA GLY A 115 10.70 8.44 11.07
C GLY A 115 10.72 8.99 9.64
N VAL A 116 10.42 8.13 8.67
CA VAL A 116 10.33 8.49 7.24
C VAL A 116 9.26 9.54 6.93
N LEU A 117 8.27 9.70 7.82
CA LEU A 117 7.15 10.63 7.66
C LEU A 117 7.47 12.04 8.19
N LEU A 118 8.57 12.21 8.93
CA LEU A 118 8.96 13.49 9.50
C LEU A 118 9.62 14.39 8.46
N ASP A 119 9.22 15.66 8.43
CA ASP A 119 9.86 16.70 7.63
C ASP A 119 11.12 17.25 8.32
N ASP A 120 11.96 17.94 7.55
CA ASP A 120 13.14 18.62 8.09
C ASP A 120 12.72 19.64 9.18
N ILE A 121 13.42 19.63 10.32
CA ILE A 121 13.27 20.65 11.37
C ILE A 121 14.61 21.39 11.51
N PRO A 122 14.74 22.61 10.95
CA PRO A 122 15.97 23.39 11.01
C PRO A 122 16.47 23.57 12.46
N GLY A 123 17.75 23.26 12.68
CA GLY A 123 18.37 23.32 14.01
C GLY A 123 18.07 22.12 14.92
N SER A 124 17.31 21.11 14.45
CA SER A 124 17.06 19.88 15.20
C SER A 124 17.53 18.64 14.42
N PHE A 125 16.86 18.29 13.32
CA PHE A 125 17.24 17.13 12.50
C PHE A 125 16.87 17.35 11.03
N GLN A 126 17.56 16.64 10.15
CA GLN A 126 17.20 16.51 8.74
C GLN A 126 16.30 15.28 8.56
N GLY A 127 15.17 15.46 7.89
CA GLY A 127 14.17 14.44 7.62
C GLY A 127 14.67 13.40 6.62
N GLU A 128 14.27 12.15 6.80
CA GLU A 128 14.63 11.07 5.88
C GLU A 128 14.07 11.28 4.47
N LYS A 129 12.99 12.06 4.32
CA LYS A 129 12.39 12.39 3.01
C LYS A 129 13.37 13.05 2.05
N THR A 130 14.31 13.83 2.57
CA THR A 130 15.29 14.56 1.76
C THR A 130 16.56 13.75 1.50
N SER A 131 16.67 12.54 2.05
CA SER A 131 17.79 11.63 1.78
C SER A 131 17.77 11.14 0.32
N PRO A 132 18.93 10.91 -0.32
CA PRO A 132 19.00 10.44 -1.70
C PRO A 132 18.11 9.25 -2.07
N PRO A 133 17.91 8.21 -1.22
CA PRO A 133 16.98 7.13 -1.55
C PRO A 133 15.50 7.56 -1.62
N ASN A 134 15.14 8.63 -0.92
CA ASN A 134 13.76 9.11 -0.76
C ASN A 134 13.45 10.37 -1.58
N ASN A 135 14.42 11.25 -1.76
CA ASN A 135 14.24 12.55 -2.39
C ASN A 135 13.82 12.38 -3.85
N ASN A 136 12.74 13.06 -4.25
CA ASN A 136 12.11 12.92 -5.56
C ASN A 136 11.76 11.47 -5.95
N SER A 137 11.54 10.60 -4.95
CA SER A 137 11.40 9.17 -5.15
C SER A 137 10.29 8.57 -4.28
N ALA A 138 10.41 8.67 -2.96
CA ALA A 138 9.37 8.27 -2.01
C ALA A 138 8.16 9.20 -2.15
N ARG A 139 6.94 8.65 -2.00
CA ARG A 139 5.68 9.38 -2.20
C ARG A 139 4.52 8.70 -1.49
N GLY A 140 3.38 9.37 -1.42
CA GLY A 140 2.18 8.90 -0.73
C GLY A 140 2.08 9.39 0.72
N PHE A 141 2.94 10.33 1.12
CA PHE A 141 2.92 10.96 2.45
C PHE A 141 1.56 11.61 2.74
N GLU A 142 0.97 12.26 1.74
CA GLU A 142 -0.34 12.89 1.80
C GLU A 142 -1.48 11.90 2.01
N VAL A 143 -1.33 10.64 1.56
CA VAL A 143 -2.32 9.59 1.78
C VAL A 143 -2.26 9.11 3.23
N ILE A 144 -1.06 9.01 3.81
CA ILE A 144 -0.86 8.67 5.22
C ILE A 144 -1.42 9.77 6.13
N GLU A 145 -1.19 11.04 5.79
CA GLU A 145 -1.76 12.17 6.55
C GLU A 145 -3.31 12.16 6.46
N GLN A 146 -3.87 11.95 5.26
CA GLN A 146 -5.32 11.80 5.09
C GLN A 146 -5.88 10.61 5.88
N ALA A 147 -5.17 9.48 5.93
CA ALA A 147 -5.58 8.31 6.71
C ALA A 147 -5.53 8.61 8.21
N LYS A 148 -4.48 9.28 8.69
CA LYS A 148 -4.37 9.75 10.08
C LYS A 148 -5.53 10.67 10.45
N GLN A 149 -5.83 11.64 9.60
CA GLN A 149 -6.94 12.56 9.84
C GLN A 149 -8.28 11.82 9.84
N ARG A 150 -8.48 10.91 8.88
CA ARG A 150 -9.70 10.09 8.82
C ARG A 150 -9.91 9.28 10.09
N VAL A 151 -8.86 8.65 10.62
CA VAL A 151 -8.94 7.90 11.88
C VAL A 151 -9.29 8.82 13.05
N LYS A 152 -8.68 10.02 13.15
CA LYS A 152 -9.02 10.99 14.20
C LYS A 152 -10.49 11.39 14.15
N ASP A 153 -11.04 11.58 12.94
CA ASP A 153 -12.42 12.02 12.73
C ASP A 153 -13.44 10.92 13.01
N THR A 154 -13.15 9.67 12.60
CA THR A 154 -14.12 8.57 12.68
C THR A 154 -13.97 7.68 13.90
N CYS A 155 -12.78 7.65 14.50
CA CYS A 155 -12.46 6.79 15.65
C CYS A 155 -11.99 7.64 16.85
N PRO A 156 -12.81 8.60 17.32
CA PRO A 156 -12.42 9.49 18.41
C PRO A 156 -12.06 8.66 19.65
N ASN A 157 -11.01 9.09 20.36
CA ASN A 157 -10.45 8.42 21.55
C ASN A 157 -9.70 7.09 21.29
N THR A 158 -9.44 6.72 20.03
CA THR A 158 -8.59 5.57 19.73
C THR A 158 -7.18 6.06 19.35
N PRO A 159 -6.17 5.93 20.22
CA PRO A 159 -4.81 6.30 19.87
C PRO A 159 -4.26 5.31 18.84
N VAL A 160 -3.77 5.82 17.72
CA VAL A 160 -3.02 5.05 16.72
C VAL A 160 -1.79 5.86 16.32
N SER A 161 -0.63 5.21 16.20
CA SER A 161 0.59 5.83 15.71
C SER A 161 0.56 6.02 14.19
N CYS A 162 1.32 6.97 13.67
CA CYS A 162 1.55 7.11 12.24
C CYS A 162 2.29 5.89 11.67
N ALA A 163 3.21 5.30 12.44
CA ALA A 163 3.88 4.04 12.10
C ALA A 163 2.88 2.88 11.88
N ASP A 164 1.88 2.73 12.76
CA ASP A 164 0.84 1.71 12.60
C ASP A 164 -0.07 2.01 11.40
N ILE A 165 -0.43 3.27 11.15
CA ILE A 165 -1.21 3.64 9.95
C ILE A 165 -0.44 3.28 8.68
N LEU A 166 0.87 3.54 8.64
CA LEU A 166 1.71 3.19 7.49
C LEU A 166 1.76 1.68 7.26
N ALA A 167 1.87 0.88 8.33
CA ALA A 167 1.83 -0.59 8.25
C ALA A 167 0.48 -1.11 7.73
N ILE A 168 -0.63 -0.55 8.23
CA ILE A 168 -1.98 -0.89 7.74
C ILE A 168 -2.12 -0.50 6.27
N ALA A 169 -1.66 0.70 5.89
CA ALA A 169 -1.75 1.19 4.51
C ALA A 169 -0.98 0.33 3.52
N ALA A 170 0.21 -0.18 3.90
CA ALA A 170 0.96 -1.12 3.09
C ALA A 170 0.19 -2.45 2.89
N ARG A 171 -0.38 -3.02 3.97
CA ARG A 171 -1.20 -4.24 3.88
C ARG A 171 -2.42 -4.04 2.99
N ASP A 172 -3.17 -2.98 3.23
CA ASP A 172 -4.39 -2.69 2.45
C ASP A 172 -4.06 -2.42 0.98
N SER A 173 -2.89 -1.84 0.69
CA SER A 173 -2.38 -1.69 -0.68
C SER A 173 -2.10 -3.02 -1.36
N VAL A 174 -1.50 -3.99 -0.65
CA VAL A 174 -1.29 -5.35 -1.17
C VAL A 174 -2.63 -6.00 -1.52
N VAL A 175 -3.60 -5.96 -0.60
CA VAL A 175 -4.92 -6.55 -0.79
C VAL A 175 -5.66 -5.89 -1.95
N LYS A 176 -5.69 -4.56 -2.00
CA LYS A 176 -6.38 -3.80 -3.06
C LYS A 176 -5.77 -4.06 -4.44
N LEU A 177 -4.48 -4.38 -4.52
CA LEU A 177 -3.79 -4.72 -5.77
C LEU A 177 -3.89 -6.23 -6.14
N GLY A 178 -4.64 -7.02 -5.36
CA GLY A 178 -4.92 -8.43 -5.64
C GLY A 178 -3.99 -9.42 -4.93
N GLY A 179 -3.18 -8.96 -3.98
CA GLY A 179 -2.37 -9.83 -3.12
C GLY A 179 -3.17 -10.42 -1.95
N GLN A 180 -2.56 -11.37 -1.25
CA GLN A 180 -3.16 -11.99 -0.07
C GLN A 180 -3.13 -11.05 1.14
N GLY A 181 -4.22 -11.03 1.90
CA GLY A 181 -4.27 -10.30 3.17
C GLY A 181 -3.47 -10.99 4.27
N TYR A 182 -2.91 -10.19 5.17
CA TYR A 182 -2.25 -10.67 6.38
C TYR A 182 -2.64 -9.81 7.59
N ASN A 183 -2.43 -10.36 8.77
CA ASN A 183 -2.67 -9.66 10.03
C ASN A 183 -1.55 -8.67 10.29
N VAL A 184 -1.91 -7.40 10.53
CA VAL A 184 -0.95 -6.36 10.93
C VAL A 184 -0.96 -6.27 12.45
N ALA A 185 0.15 -6.64 13.08
CA ALA A 185 0.36 -6.37 14.50
C ALA A 185 0.45 -4.85 14.70
N LEU A 186 -0.26 -4.31 15.69
CA LEU A 186 -0.23 -2.89 16.06
C LEU A 186 0.49 -2.68 17.40
N GLY A 187 0.76 -1.44 17.74
CA GLY A 187 1.45 -1.03 18.97
C GLY A 187 2.79 -0.33 18.72
N ARG A 188 3.11 -0.01 17.45
CA ARG A 188 4.29 0.81 17.13
C ARG A 188 4.14 2.21 17.73
N ARG A 189 5.26 2.85 18.03
CA ARG A 189 5.30 4.23 18.53
C ARG A 189 5.99 5.11 17.51
N ASP A 190 5.54 6.36 17.44
CA ASP A 190 6.09 7.32 16.50
C ASP A 190 7.48 7.81 16.97
N ALA A 191 8.41 7.91 16.02
CA ALA A 191 9.73 8.48 16.18
C ALA A 191 9.65 9.94 16.67
N ARG A 192 10.71 10.36 17.37
CA ARG A 192 10.86 11.76 17.83
C ARG A 192 11.86 12.56 17.01
N ALA A 193 12.61 11.90 16.14
CA ALA A 193 13.56 12.48 15.20
C ALA A 193 13.70 11.52 14.02
N ALA A 194 13.97 12.06 12.83
CA ALA A 194 14.30 11.26 11.66
C ALA A 194 15.79 10.89 11.65
N ASN A 195 16.15 9.80 10.98
CA ASN A 195 17.54 9.38 10.79
C ASN A 195 17.98 9.46 9.32
N PHE A 196 18.29 10.67 8.86
CA PHE A 196 18.78 10.91 7.49
C PHE A 196 19.99 10.05 7.11
N THR A 197 20.97 9.93 8.01
CA THR A 197 22.17 9.10 7.78
C THR A 197 21.85 7.61 7.75
N GLY A 198 20.88 7.17 8.56
CA GLY A 198 20.33 5.82 8.52
C GLY A 198 19.71 5.53 7.15
N ALA A 199 18.86 6.41 6.63
CA ALA A 199 18.31 6.26 5.28
C ALA A 199 19.39 6.15 4.20
N LEU A 200 20.49 6.90 4.31
CA LEU A 200 21.62 6.81 3.38
C LEU A 200 22.36 5.46 3.41
N THR A 201 22.48 4.86 4.58
CA THR A 201 23.41 3.75 4.83
C THR A 201 22.73 2.40 4.92
N GLN A 202 21.50 2.37 5.42
CA GLN A 202 20.72 1.16 5.70
C GLN A 202 19.79 0.79 4.53
N LEU A 203 19.36 1.74 3.71
CA LEU A 203 18.54 1.43 2.53
C LEU A 203 19.40 0.84 1.40
N PRO A 204 19.01 -0.32 0.83
CA PRO A 204 19.73 -0.91 -0.28
C PRO A 204 19.60 -0.03 -1.54
N ALA A 205 20.71 0.13 -2.25
CA ALA A 205 20.76 0.83 -3.52
C ALA A 205 20.56 -0.15 -4.69
N PRO A 206 19.99 0.29 -5.83
CA PRO A 206 19.73 -0.58 -6.97
C PRO A 206 21.00 -1.13 -7.65
N PHE A 207 22.17 -0.60 -7.31
CA PHE A 207 23.48 -1.03 -7.81
C PHE A 207 24.32 -1.78 -6.78
N ASP A 208 23.70 -2.15 -5.64
CA ASP A 208 24.35 -3.00 -4.64
C ASP A 208 24.56 -4.41 -5.19
N ASN A 209 25.67 -5.03 -4.79
CA ASN A 209 25.90 -6.44 -5.04
C ASN A 209 25.16 -7.30 -3.99
N LEU A 210 25.07 -8.61 -4.25
CA LEU A 210 24.39 -9.55 -3.35
C LEU A 210 24.97 -9.59 -1.93
N ASN A 211 26.26 -9.27 -1.76
CA ASN A 211 26.89 -9.28 -0.43
C ASN A 211 26.47 -8.07 0.42
N ARG A 212 25.99 -6.99 -0.19
CA ARG A 212 25.46 -5.81 0.53
C ARG A 212 23.96 -5.92 0.81
N ALA A 213 23.25 -6.80 0.09
CA ALA A 213 21.80 -6.99 0.23
C ALA A 213 21.39 -8.00 1.31
N ASN A 214 22.35 -8.73 1.92
CA ASN A 214 22.13 -9.74 2.95
C ASN A 214 22.51 -9.24 4.34
#